data_AF-A0AB39L220-F1
#
_entry.id   AF-A0AB39L220-F1
#
_cell.length_a   1.000
_cell.length_b   1.000
_cell.length_c   1.000
_cell.angle_alpha   90.00
_cell.angle_beta   90.00
_cell.angle_gamma   90.00
#
_symmetry.space_group_name_H-M   'P 1'
#
loop_
_entity.id
_entity.type
_entity.pdbx_description
1 polymer ?
#
loop_
_entity_poly.entity_id
_entity_poly.type
_entity_poly.pdbx_seq_one_letter_code
_entity_poly.pdbx_strand_id
1 'polypeptide(L)'
;MTNWYVITGGPSSGKTTTVNLLKERGYATTIEDARHYIDLQRLGGRTVEEIRARQAEFQRNVLAIEIEQEGRLDPEQMVFLDRAIPDSLAYYRFLHLEPEPALLQALERVNYRKVFVLDLLPMVNDYARTEDAAAQQQIHELITDVYMALPFPVVKVPPLEASARVDYILARL
;
A
#
# COMPACT_ATOMS: atom_id res chain seq x y z
N MET A 1 13.70 9.45 -12.55
CA MET A 1 12.44 9.68 -11.81
C MET A 1 11.33 9.33 -12.76
N THR A 2 10.41 8.45 -12.37
CA THR A 2 9.28 8.05 -13.21
C THR A 2 8.18 9.10 -13.17
N ASN A 3 7.17 8.98 -14.02
CA ASN A 3 5.90 9.71 -13.94
C ASN A 3 4.84 8.94 -13.12
N TRP A 4 5.30 8.09 -12.20
CA TRP A 4 4.42 7.23 -11.41
C TRP A 4 4.09 7.86 -10.05
N TYR A 5 2.83 7.82 -9.68
CA TYR A 5 2.27 8.37 -8.45
C TYR A 5 1.74 7.25 -7.58
N VAL A 6 2.23 7.13 -6.34
CA VAL A 6 1.77 6.06 -5.45
C VAL A 6 0.58 6.53 -4.62
N ILE A 7 -0.50 5.74 -4.61
CA ILE A 7 -1.64 5.89 -3.71
C ILE A 7 -1.51 4.81 -2.64
N THR A 8 -1.20 5.19 -1.40
CA THR A 8 -0.95 4.25 -0.30
C THR A 8 -1.65 4.66 1.00
N GLY A 9 -1.52 3.83 2.04
CA GLY A 9 -2.15 4.00 3.34
C GLY A 9 -2.64 2.65 3.91
N GLY A 10 -2.85 2.62 5.22
CA GLY A 10 -3.38 1.45 5.92
C GLY A 10 -4.73 0.95 5.38
N PRO A 11 -5.21 -0.22 5.83
CA PRO A 11 -6.55 -0.69 5.52
C PRO A 11 -7.61 0.36 5.93
N SER A 12 -8.76 0.36 5.27
CA SER A 12 -9.86 1.31 5.56
C SER A 12 -9.59 2.80 5.26
N SER A 13 -8.49 3.17 4.60
CA SER A 13 -8.23 4.57 4.18
C SER A 13 -8.98 4.99 2.92
N GLY A 14 -9.72 4.10 2.25
CA GLY A 14 -10.45 4.38 1.01
C GLY A 14 -9.59 4.46 -0.27
N LYS A 15 -8.42 3.80 -0.29
CA LYS A 15 -7.55 3.65 -1.47
C LYS A 15 -8.29 3.13 -2.69
N THR A 16 -8.93 1.96 -2.58
CA THR A 16 -9.63 1.32 -3.70
C THR A 16 -10.66 2.24 -4.33
N THR A 17 -11.44 2.96 -3.52
CA THR A 17 -12.39 3.98 -4.00
C THR A 17 -11.66 5.11 -4.74
N THR A 18 -10.54 5.58 -4.21
CA THR A 18 -9.74 6.65 -4.80
C THR A 18 -9.16 6.24 -6.17
N VAL A 19 -8.58 5.04 -6.25
CA VAL A 19 -8.00 4.49 -7.49
C VAL A 19 -9.08 4.25 -8.55
N ASN A 20 -10.24 3.71 -8.17
CA ASN A 20 -11.36 3.54 -9.09
C ASN A 20 -11.84 4.88 -9.66
N LEU A 21 -11.97 5.91 -8.82
CA LEU A 21 -12.37 7.24 -9.27
C LEU A 21 -11.30 7.90 -10.16
N LEU A 22 -10.02 7.70 -9.89
CA LEU A 22 -8.93 8.15 -10.78
C LEU A 22 -9.04 7.48 -12.16
N LYS A 23 -9.30 6.16 -12.18
CA LYS A 23 -9.53 5.42 -13.41
C LYS A 23 -10.76 5.90 -14.18
N GLU A 24 -11.87 6.15 -13.50
CA GLU A 24 -13.10 6.72 -14.09
C GLU A 24 -12.85 8.11 -14.71
N ARG A 25 -11.88 8.87 -14.19
CA ARG A 25 -11.43 10.15 -14.73
C ARG A 25 -10.40 10.04 -15.87
N GLY A 26 -10.10 8.82 -16.33
CA GLY A 26 -9.25 8.58 -17.50
C GLY A 26 -7.76 8.42 -17.19
N TYR A 27 -7.36 8.32 -15.92
CA TYR A 27 -5.97 8.07 -15.56
C TYR A 27 -5.64 6.58 -15.60
N ALA A 28 -4.42 6.24 -16.01
CA ALA A 28 -3.92 4.88 -15.92
C ALA A 28 -3.67 4.52 -14.45
N THR A 29 -4.14 3.35 -14.02
CA THR A 29 -3.94 2.85 -12.66
C THR A 29 -3.47 1.41 -12.68
N THR A 30 -2.67 1.01 -11.69
CA THR A 30 -2.54 -0.42 -11.36
C THR A 30 -3.77 -0.88 -10.59
N ILE A 31 -3.99 -2.18 -10.51
CA ILE A 31 -5.08 -2.77 -9.71
C ILE A 31 -4.40 -3.48 -8.54
N GLU A 32 -4.70 -3.05 -7.31
CA GLU A 32 -4.40 -3.88 -6.13
C GLU A 32 -5.29 -5.13 -6.24
N ASP A 33 -4.71 -6.32 -6.31
CA ASP A 33 -5.45 -7.53 -5.98
C ASP A 33 -5.76 -7.46 -4.48
N ALA A 34 -6.88 -6.81 -4.12
CA ALA A 34 -7.41 -6.72 -2.75
C ALA A 34 -7.58 -8.09 -2.06
N ARG A 35 -7.46 -9.18 -2.83
CA ARG A 35 -7.24 -10.54 -2.36
C ARG A 35 -6.09 -10.65 -1.37
N HIS A 36 -5.03 -9.85 -1.53
CA HIS A 36 -3.82 -9.98 -0.72
C HIS A 36 -4.06 -9.84 0.80
N TYR A 37 -4.79 -8.81 1.21
CA TYR A 37 -5.09 -8.60 2.64
C TYR A 37 -6.12 -9.59 3.20
N ILE A 38 -7.13 -9.94 2.39
CA ILE A 38 -8.17 -10.91 2.78
C ILE A 38 -7.55 -12.30 2.94
N ASP A 39 -6.60 -12.66 2.08
CA ASP A 39 -5.94 -13.96 2.13
C ASP A 39 -4.97 -14.05 3.32
N LEU A 40 -4.24 -12.97 3.67
CA LEU A 40 -3.43 -12.88 4.90
C LEU A 40 -4.22 -13.22 6.17
N GLN A 41 -5.41 -12.65 6.33
CA GLN A 41 -6.29 -12.91 7.48
C GLN A 41 -6.89 -14.32 7.48
N ARG A 42 -6.89 -14.99 6.30
CA ARG A 42 -7.36 -16.36 6.13
C ARG A 42 -6.24 -17.40 6.21
N LEU A 43 -4.98 -16.99 6.38
CA LEU A 43 -3.85 -17.89 6.56
C LEU A 43 -3.96 -18.59 7.93
N GLY A 44 -4.74 -19.67 7.98
CA GLY A 44 -4.77 -20.57 9.12
C GLY A 44 -3.48 -21.39 9.22
N GLY A 45 -3.28 -22.04 10.36
CA GLY A 45 -2.21 -23.00 10.63
C GLY A 45 -2.52 -23.73 11.93
N ARG A 46 -1.93 -24.90 12.15
CA ARG A 46 -2.11 -25.68 13.38
C ARG A 46 -1.16 -25.24 14.48
N THR A 47 -0.02 -24.65 14.11
CA THR A 47 0.95 -24.05 15.05
C THR A 47 1.31 -22.62 14.67
N VAL A 48 1.92 -21.89 15.59
CA VAL A 48 2.38 -20.50 15.38
C VAL A 48 3.44 -20.42 14.28
N GLU A 49 4.33 -21.41 14.22
CA GLU A 49 5.39 -21.51 13.21
C GLU A 49 4.81 -21.70 11.80
N GLU A 50 3.76 -22.52 11.66
CA GLU A 50 3.07 -22.72 10.38
C GLU A 50 2.38 -21.44 9.90
N ILE A 51 1.74 -20.70 10.82
CA ILE A 51 1.11 -19.41 10.50
C ILE A 51 2.16 -18.41 10.02
N ARG A 52 3.29 -18.29 10.74
CA ARG A 52 4.39 -17.39 10.37
C ARG A 52 5.01 -17.76 9.02
N ALA A 53 5.26 -19.04 8.77
CA ALA A 53 5.82 -19.50 7.51
C ALA A 53 4.90 -19.15 6.32
N ARG A 54 3.58 -19.35 6.48
CA ARG A 54 2.58 -18.98 5.48
C ARG A 54 2.51 -17.48 5.25
N GLN A 55 2.56 -16.68 6.32
CA GLN A 55 2.60 -15.21 6.21
C GLN A 55 3.85 -14.73 5.45
N ALA A 56 5.02 -15.32 5.71
CA ALA A 56 6.24 -15.00 4.99
C ALA A 56 6.18 -15.39 3.51
N GLU A 57 5.70 -16.60 3.20
CA GLU A 57 5.49 -17.03 1.81
C GLU A 57 4.50 -16.14 1.07
N PHE A 58 3.42 -15.75 1.75
CA PHE A 58 2.45 -14.83 1.21
C PHE A 58 3.10 -13.49 0.86
N GLN A 59 3.87 -12.88 1.78
CA GLN A 59 4.54 -11.60 1.53
C GLN A 59 5.55 -11.66 0.38
N ARG A 60 6.27 -12.79 0.24
CA ARG A 60 7.13 -13.03 -0.94
C ARG A 60 6.37 -12.98 -2.25
N ASN A 61 5.22 -13.65 -2.30
CA ASN A 61 4.40 -13.68 -3.51
C ASN A 61 3.87 -12.30 -3.86
N VAL A 62 3.44 -11.51 -2.87
CA VAL A 62 3.03 -10.11 -3.06
C VAL A 62 4.18 -9.30 -3.65
N LEU A 63 5.36 -9.35 -3.03
CA LEU A 63 6.54 -8.62 -3.50
C LEU A 63 6.92 -9.00 -4.94
N ALA A 64 6.89 -10.28 -5.28
CA ALA A 64 7.20 -10.74 -6.62
C ALA A 64 6.23 -10.16 -7.67
N ILE A 65 4.94 -10.12 -7.35
CA ILE A 65 3.91 -9.51 -8.19
C ILE A 65 4.13 -8.00 -8.33
N GLU A 66 4.43 -7.29 -7.23
CA GLU A 66 4.70 -5.84 -7.25
C GLU A 66 5.92 -5.50 -8.12
N ILE A 67 7.03 -6.24 -7.97
CA ILE A 67 8.24 -6.07 -8.79
C ILE A 67 7.94 -6.33 -10.26
N GLU A 68 7.19 -7.38 -10.57
CA GLU A 68 6.83 -7.72 -11.95
C GLU A 68 5.89 -6.67 -12.58
N GLN A 69 4.91 -6.18 -11.82
CA GLN A 69 3.99 -5.14 -12.28
C GLN A 69 4.72 -3.83 -12.52
N GLU A 70 5.48 -3.32 -11.54
CA GLU A 70 6.23 -2.08 -11.69
C GLU A 70 7.27 -2.18 -12.83
N GLY A 71 7.92 -3.33 -13.00
CA GLY A 71 8.89 -3.57 -14.07
C GLY A 71 8.32 -3.55 -15.49
N ARG A 72 6.98 -3.64 -15.66
CA ARG A 72 6.29 -3.59 -16.96
C ARG A 72 5.77 -2.20 -17.31
N LEU A 73 5.76 -1.26 -16.37
CA LEU A 73 5.24 0.08 -16.59
C LEU A 73 6.22 0.91 -17.41
N ASP A 74 5.70 1.77 -18.27
CA ASP A 74 6.50 2.79 -18.96
C ASP A 74 6.83 3.91 -17.96
N PRO A 75 8.11 4.21 -17.68
CA PRO A 75 8.49 5.26 -16.74
C PRO A 75 8.06 6.67 -17.17
N GLU A 76 7.78 6.90 -18.46
CA GLU A 76 7.33 8.18 -18.99
C GLU A 76 5.79 8.32 -18.96
N GLN A 77 5.07 7.22 -18.83
CA GLN A 77 3.61 7.26 -18.72
C GLN A 77 3.18 7.68 -17.31
N MET A 78 2.19 8.58 -17.24
CA MET A 78 1.54 8.91 -15.97
C MET A 78 0.68 7.75 -15.50
N VAL A 79 1.05 7.15 -14.37
CA VAL A 79 0.36 5.99 -13.77
C VAL A 79 0.16 6.23 -12.27
N PHE A 80 -1.04 5.96 -11.75
CA PHE A 80 -1.29 5.89 -10.32
C PHE A 80 -1.20 4.44 -9.85
N LEU A 81 -0.23 4.12 -8.99
CA LEU A 81 -0.11 2.79 -8.41
C LEU A 81 -1.00 2.67 -7.17
N ASP A 82 -1.81 1.62 -7.12
CA ASP A 82 -2.52 1.19 -5.91
C ASP A 82 -1.53 0.36 -5.07
N ARG A 83 -0.84 1.05 -4.14
CA ARG A 83 0.40 0.60 -3.46
C ARG A 83 1.61 0.45 -4.38
N ALA A 84 2.77 0.32 -3.76
CA ALA A 84 4.04 0.09 -4.44
C ALA A 84 4.98 -0.70 -3.53
N ILE A 85 6.14 -1.14 -4.05
CA ILE A 85 7.13 -1.98 -3.34
C ILE A 85 7.42 -1.56 -1.88
N PRO A 86 7.50 -0.27 -1.49
CA PRO A 86 7.70 0.10 -0.09
C PRO A 86 6.57 -0.32 0.86
N ASP A 87 5.34 -0.52 0.38
CA ASP A 87 4.26 -1.11 1.18
C ASP A 87 4.65 -2.49 1.70
N SER A 88 5.31 -3.33 0.88
CA SER A 88 5.80 -4.65 1.29
C SER A 88 6.74 -4.54 2.50
N LEU A 89 7.64 -3.56 2.55
CA LEU A 89 8.51 -3.37 3.72
C LEU A 89 7.72 -3.05 5.00
N ALA A 90 6.65 -2.27 4.90
CA ALA A 90 5.79 -1.98 6.04
C ALA A 90 5.10 -3.25 6.56
N TYR A 91 4.62 -4.13 5.67
CA TYR A 91 4.03 -5.42 6.07
C TYR A 91 5.06 -6.40 6.65
N TYR A 92 6.29 -6.45 6.12
CA TYR A 92 7.37 -7.24 6.71
C TYR A 92 7.64 -6.79 8.16
N ARG A 93 7.71 -5.47 8.40
CA ARG A 93 7.88 -4.91 9.76
C ARG A 93 6.70 -5.23 10.67
N PHE A 94 5.47 -5.10 10.17
CA PHE A 94 4.26 -5.42 10.93
C PHE A 94 4.22 -6.88 11.36
N LEU A 95 4.65 -7.79 10.49
CA LEU A 95 4.68 -9.24 10.76
C LEU A 95 5.95 -9.72 11.46
N HIS A 96 6.87 -8.80 11.81
CA HIS A 96 8.18 -9.10 12.38
C HIS A 96 9.00 -10.09 11.53
N LEU A 97 8.97 -9.90 10.21
CA LEU A 97 9.72 -10.67 9.23
C LEU A 97 11.00 -9.93 8.84
N GLU A 98 12.08 -10.68 8.63
CA GLU A 98 13.33 -10.15 8.07
C GLU A 98 13.16 -9.82 6.57
N PRO A 99 13.47 -8.59 6.12
CA PRO A 99 13.40 -8.23 4.71
C PRO A 99 14.31 -9.11 3.85
N GLU A 100 13.78 -9.60 2.73
CA GLU A 100 14.55 -10.43 1.82
C GLU A 100 15.49 -9.60 0.93
N PRO A 101 16.60 -10.18 0.45
CA PRO A 101 17.52 -9.48 -0.45
C PRO A 101 16.84 -8.88 -1.68
N ALA A 102 15.81 -9.55 -2.22
CA ALA A 102 15.03 -9.05 -3.35
C ALA A 102 14.27 -7.76 -3.00
N LEU A 103 13.68 -7.66 -1.81
CA LEU A 103 13.00 -6.46 -1.32
C LEU A 103 13.99 -5.30 -1.18
N LEU A 104 15.14 -5.54 -0.54
CA LEU A 104 16.17 -4.52 -0.34
C LEU A 104 16.70 -3.98 -1.69
N GLN A 105 16.99 -4.89 -2.63
CA GLN A 105 17.43 -4.50 -3.98
C GLN A 105 16.35 -3.74 -4.76
N ALA A 106 15.08 -4.09 -4.58
CA ALA A 106 13.97 -3.38 -5.21
C ALA A 106 13.83 -1.96 -4.64
N LEU A 107 13.92 -1.81 -3.31
CA LEU A 107 13.88 -0.52 -2.61
C LEU A 107 14.98 0.47 -3.06
N GLU A 108 16.15 -0.04 -3.45
CA GLU A 108 17.24 0.79 -3.99
C GLU A 108 16.96 1.33 -5.40
N ARG A 109 16.06 0.69 -6.15
CA ARG A 109 15.79 0.98 -7.57
C ARG A 109 14.53 1.79 -7.81
N VAL A 110 13.57 1.72 -6.88
CA VAL A 110 12.29 2.41 -7.01
C VAL A 110 12.48 3.92 -7.02
N ASN A 111 11.69 4.59 -7.86
CA ASN A 111 11.78 6.03 -8.03
C ASN A 111 10.42 6.59 -8.47
N TYR A 112 9.63 7.01 -7.49
CA TYR A 112 8.28 7.55 -7.72
C TYR A 112 8.32 9.07 -7.86
N ARG A 113 7.44 9.60 -8.72
CA ARG A 113 7.27 11.05 -8.90
C ARG A 113 6.85 11.71 -7.59
N LYS A 114 5.85 11.11 -6.93
CA LYS A 114 5.21 11.58 -5.70
C LYS A 114 4.40 10.45 -5.06
N VAL A 115 4.27 10.48 -3.74
CA VAL A 115 3.51 9.51 -2.96
C VAL A 115 2.39 10.24 -2.23
N PHE A 116 1.18 9.71 -2.31
CA PHE A 116 0.00 10.17 -1.58
C PHE A 116 -0.35 9.13 -0.53
N VAL A 117 -0.13 9.47 0.75
CA VAL A 117 -0.49 8.62 1.89
C VAL A 117 -1.87 9.05 2.38
N LEU A 118 -2.85 8.18 2.21
CA LEU A 118 -4.23 8.43 2.62
C LEU A 118 -4.39 8.14 4.11
N ASP A 119 -4.74 9.16 4.88
CA ASP A 119 -5.09 9.02 6.29
C ASP A 119 -6.32 8.10 6.44
N LEU A 120 -6.41 7.46 7.62
CA LEU A 120 -7.53 6.58 7.93
C LEU A 120 -8.84 7.36 7.96
N LEU A 121 -9.89 6.76 7.40
CA LEU A 121 -11.24 7.29 7.55
C LEU A 121 -11.72 7.09 8.98
N PRO A 122 -12.56 7.99 9.53
CA PRO A 122 -13.14 7.80 10.85
C PRO A 122 -13.85 6.45 10.91
N MET A 123 -13.39 5.55 11.79
CA MET A 123 -14.10 4.31 12.03
C MET A 123 -15.47 4.63 12.61
N VAL A 124 -16.53 4.18 11.93
CA VAL A 124 -17.86 4.12 12.55
C VAL A 124 -17.75 3.03 13.62
N ASN A 125 -17.72 3.43 14.89
CA ASN A 125 -17.57 2.54 16.03
C ASN A 125 -18.63 1.43 16.01
N ASP A 126 -18.27 0.27 15.48
CA ASP A 126 -18.96 -0.98 15.76
C ASP A 126 -18.13 -1.71 16.82
N TYR A 127 -18.69 -1.85 18.02
CA TYR A 127 -18.01 -2.25 19.27
C TYR A 127 -17.41 -3.67 19.26
N ALA A 128 -17.39 -4.35 18.11
CA ALA A 128 -17.05 -5.76 17.99
C ALA A 128 -15.61 -6.07 17.53
N ARG A 129 -14.76 -5.06 17.23
CA ARG A 129 -13.46 -5.30 16.54
C ARG A 129 -12.31 -4.38 16.97
N THR A 130 -12.07 -4.24 18.27
CA THR A 130 -10.99 -3.39 18.81
C THR A 130 -9.58 -3.84 18.40
N GLU A 131 -9.35 -5.14 18.28
CA GLU A 131 -8.03 -5.70 17.89
C GLU A 131 -7.68 -5.39 16.42
N ASP A 132 -8.67 -5.46 15.52
CA ASP A 132 -8.49 -5.12 14.11
C ASP A 132 -8.16 -3.63 13.93
N ALA A 133 -8.77 -2.75 14.72
CA ALA A 133 -8.52 -1.31 14.65
C ALA A 133 -7.08 -0.95 15.03
N ALA A 134 -6.54 -1.57 16.10
CA ALA A 134 -5.16 -1.36 16.51
C ALA A 134 -4.17 -1.85 15.45
N ALA A 135 -4.41 -3.03 14.86
CA ALA A 135 -3.60 -3.55 13.77
C ALA A 135 -3.64 -2.64 12.52
N GLN A 136 -4.81 -2.11 12.16
CA GLN A 136 -4.96 -1.19 11.03
C GLN A 136 -4.18 0.12 11.25
N GLN A 137 -4.27 0.68 12.46
CA GLN A 137 -3.52 1.86 12.85
C GLN A 137 -2.01 1.61 12.79
N GLN A 138 -1.54 0.48 13.36
CA GLN A 138 -0.13 0.12 13.35
C GLN A 138 0.42 -0.05 11.92
N ILE A 139 -0.32 -0.72 11.03
CA ILE A 139 0.07 -0.86 9.62
C ILE A 139 0.11 0.52 8.94
N HIS A 140 -0.86 1.39 9.21
CA HIS A 140 -0.90 2.74 8.64
C HIS A 140 0.34 3.57 9.05
N GLU A 141 0.72 3.51 10.33
CA GLU A 141 1.91 4.17 10.86
C GLU A 141 3.18 3.62 10.19
N LEU A 142 3.32 2.29 10.11
CA LEU A 142 4.47 1.66 9.47
C LEU A 142 4.61 2.02 7.99
N ILE A 143 3.49 2.06 7.24
CA ILE A 143 3.47 2.51 5.84
C ILE A 143 3.96 3.96 5.76
N THR A 144 3.40 4.83 6.60
CA THR A 144 3.77 6.24 6.63
C THR A 144 5.26 6.42 6.92
N ASP A 145 5.78 5.73 7.92
CA ASP A 145 7.19 5.80 8.33
C ASP A 145 8.14 5.31 7.23
N VAL A 146 7.78 4.21 6.55
CA VAL A 146 8.57 3.69 5.42
C VAL A 146 8.68 4.75 4.31
N TYR A 147 7.55 5.32 3.87
CA TYR A 147 7.60 6.31 2.79
C TYR A 147 8.26 7.62 3.20
N MET A 148 8.08 8.07 4.44
CA MET A 148 8.74 9.28 4.96
C MET A 148 10.25 9.13 5.10
N ALA A 149 10.77 7.90 5.23
CA ALA A 149 12.20 7.60 5.28
C ALA A 149 12.86 7.51 3.90
N LEU A 150 12.06 7.46 2.82
CA LEU A 150 12.54 7.38 1.44
C LEU A 150 12.63 8.79 0.83
N PRO A 151 13.52 9.02 -0.16
CA PRO A 151 13.76 10.35 -0.73
C PRO A 151 12.66 10.83 -1.70
N PHE A 152 11.43 10.37 -1.53
CA PHE A 152 10.30 10.70 -2.39
C PHE A 152 9.49 11.87 -1.81
N PRO A 153 8.92 12.74 -2.65
CA PRO A 153 7.93 13.70 -2.18
C PRO A 153 6.69 12.98 -1.65
N VAL A 154 6.39 13.15 -0.37
CA VAL A 154 5.20 12.56 0.29
C VAL A 154 4.17 13.64 0.58
N VAL A 155 2.91 13.38 0.21
CA VAL A 155 1.75 14.19 0.53
C VAL A 155 0.81 13.36 1.38
N LYS A 156 0.57 13.80 2.63
CA LYS A 156 -0.52 13.25 3.44
C LYS A 156 -1.86 13.78 2.93
N VAL A 157 -2.79 12.87 2.68
CA VAL A 157 -4.13 13.17 2.18
C VAL A 157 -5.11 13.01 3.35
N PRO A 158 -5.74 14.10 3.81
CA PRO A 158 -6.65 14.04 4.95
C PRO A 158 -7.90 13.19 4.63
N PRO A 159 -8.66 12.77 5.65
CA PRO A 159 -9.89 12.00 5.46
C PRO A 159 -10.97 12.90 4.83
N LEU A 160 -10.97 12.94 3.50
CA LEU A 160 -11.92 13.67 2.67
C LEU A 160 -12.94 12.72 2.05
N GLU A 161 -14.10 13.27 1.68
CA GLU A 161 -15.07 12.61 0.81
C GLU A 161 -14.42 12.15 -0.50
N ALA A 162 -14.90 11.04 -1.06
CA ALA A 162 -14.21 10.33 -2.12
C ALA A 162 -13.85 11.21 -3.34
N SER A 163 -14.79 12.01 -3.85
CA SER A 163 -14.51 12.92 -4.98
C SER A 163 -13.53 14.04 -4.59
N ALA A 164 -13.74 14.67 -3.44
CA ALA A 164 -12.88 15.76 -2.96
C ALA A 164 -11.44 15.30 -2.71
N ARG A 165 -11.26 14.04 -2.31
CA ARG A 165 -9.95 13.41 -2.15
C ARG A 165 -9.21 13.28 -3.47
N VAL A 166 -9.90 12.85 -4.53
CA VAL A 166 -9.31 12.76 -5.87
C VAL A 166 -8.96 14.15 -6.37
N ASP A 167 -9.84 15.14 -6.17
CA ASP A 167 -9.55 16.54 -6.53
C ASP A 167 -8.32 17.08 -5.77
N TYR A 168 -8.20 16.74 -4.49
CA TYR A 168 -7.05 17.10 -3.66
C TYR A 168 -5.73 16.52 -4.19
N ILE A 169 -5.75 15.25 -4.62
CA ILE A 169 -4.60 14.54 -5.22
C ILE A 169 -4.22 15.18 -6.56
N LEU A 170 -5.20 15.36 -7.46
CA LEU A 170 -4.96 15.90 -8.80
C LEU A 170 -4.46 17.36 -8.77
N ALA A 171 -4.88 18.15 -7.79
CA ALA A 171 -4.36 19.51 -7.58
C ALA A 171 -2.89 19.53 -7.10
N ARG A 172 -2.30 18.37 -6.79
CA ARG A 172 -0.97 18.20 -6.19
C ARG A 172 -0.08 17.21 -6.94
N LEU A 173 -0.34 16.94 -8.22
CA LEU A 173 0.58 16.16 -9.07
C LEU A 173 1.98 16.80 -9.13
#